data_AF-Q6CVU7-F1
#
_entry.id   AF-Q6CVU7-F1
#
_cell.length_a   1.000
_cell.length_b   1.000
_cell.length_c   1.000
_cell.angle_alpha   90.00
_cell.angle_beta   90.00
_cell.angle_gamma   90.00
#
_symmetry.space_group_name_H-M   'P 1'
#
loop_
_entity.id
_entity.type
_entity.pdbx_description
1 polymer ?
#
loop_
_entity_poly.entity_id
_entity_poly.type
_entity_poly.pdbx_seq_one_letter_code
_entity_poly.pdbx_strand_id
1 'polypeptide(L)'
;MKYFNGLFSIFFFLLLTNYLNFNSRISNQLNQMLLDDGWIDKVKQLTREEMERSDSTNFVDILNKVEPQALNMVNDKTRTEILQTIKEFLNDIVEV
;
A
#
# COMPACT_ATOMS: atom_id res chain seq x y z
N MET A 1 1.98 6.60 39.90
CA MET A 1 2.38 5.61 38.88
C MET A 1 1.20 4.99 38.11
N LYS A 2 0.11 4.49 38.74
CA LYS A 2 -1.02 3.87 38.01
C LYS A 2 -1.63 4.76 36.91
N TYR A 3 -1.82 6.05 37.16
CA TYR A 3 -2.40 6.99 36.18
C TYR A 3 -1.50 7.23 34.95
N PHE A 4 -0.18 7.24 35.12
CA PHE A 4 0.76 7.45 34.00
C PHE A 4 0.71 6.27 33.02
N ASN A 5 0.66 5.03 33.54
CA ASN A 5 0.47 3.84 32.72
C ASN A 5 -0.90 3.84 32.01
N GLY A 6 -1.95 4.34 32.68
CA GLY A 6 -3.27 4.49 32.08
C GLY A 6 -3.28 5.48 30.91
N LEU A 7 -2.73 6.68 31.11
CA LEU A 7 -2.62 7.71 30.07
C LEU A 7 -1.76 7.25 28.89
N PHE A 8 -0.60 6.65 29.16
CA PHE A 8 0.26 6.11 28.10
C PHE A 8 -0.44 5.00 27.31
N SER A 9 -1.14 4.08 27.99
CA SER A 9 -1.91 3.02 27.35
C SER A 9 -3.03 3.58 26.46
N ILE A 10 -3.77 4.58 26.94
CA ILE A 10 -4.83 5.24 26.16
C ILE A 10 -4.22 5.93 24.92
N PHE A 11 -3.14 6.69 25.09
CA PHE A 11 -2.49 7.38 23.98
C PHE A 11 -1.95 6.40 22.94
N PHE A 12 -1.27 5.33 23.38
CA PHE A 12 -0.80 4.27 22.49
C PHE A 12 -1.94 3.57 21.76
N PHE A 13 -3.04 3.27 22.46
CA PHE A 13 -4.22 2.66 21.85
C PHE A 13 -4.86 3.58 20.80
N LEU A 14 -4.94 4.89 21.08
CA LEU A 14 -5.45 5.88 20.12
C LEU A 14 -4.55 5.99 18.89
N LEU A 15 -3.23 6.05 19.07
CA LEU A 15 -2.26 6.06 17.96
C LEU A 15 -2.35 4.80 17.11
N LEU A 16 -2.39 3.63 17.73
CA LEU A 16 -2.53 2.35 17.01
C LEU A 16 -3.86 2.31 16.25
N THR A 17 -4.96 2.73 16.88
CA THR A 17 -6.28 2.77 16.24
C THR A 17 -6.28 3.74 15.05
N ASN A 18 -5.71 4.93 15.20
CA ASN A 18 -5.58 5.92 14.13
C ASN A 18 -4.75 5.37 12.97
N TYR A 19 -3.61 4.74 13.26
CA TYR A 19 -2.75 4.09 12.27
C TYR A 19 -3.47 2.96 11.52
N LEU A 20 -4.17 2.05 12.22
CA LEU A 20 -4.91 0.96 11.59
C LEU A 20 -6.06 1.48 10.70
N ASN A 21 -6.76 2.51 11.15
CA ASN A 21 -7.82 3.16 10.37
C ASN A 21 -7.26 3.82 9.10
N PHE A 22 -6.12 4.50 9.19
CA PHE A 22 -5.46 5.08 8.02
C PHE A 22 -5.05 3.99 7.01
N ASN A 23 -4.39 2.93 7.47
CA ASN A 23 -3.92 1.84 6.59
C ASN A 23 -5.06 1.14 5.84
N SER A 24 -6.18 0.89 6.52
CA SER A 24 -7.35 0.29 5.87
C SER A 24 -7.97 1.23 4.82
N ARG A 25 -8.11 2.53 5.14
CA ARG A 25 -8.64 3.54 4.22
C ARG A 25 -7.78 3.69 2.98
N ILE A 26 -6.46 3.88 3.15
CA ILE A 26 -5.55 4.08 2.03
C ILE A 26 -5.41 2.83 1.16
N SER A 27 -5.39 1.64 1.77
CA SER A 27 -5.38 0.38 1.02
C SER A 27 -6.64 0.21 0.16
N ASN A 28 -7.82 0.49 0.72
CA ASN A 28 -9.06 0.45 -0.04
C ASN A 28 -9.09 1.46 -1.19
N GLN A 29 -8.66 2.69 -0.94
CA GLN A 29 -8.58 3.73 -1.96
C GLN A 29 -7.63 3.33 -3.09
N LEU A 30 -6.41 2.89 -2.77
CA LEU A 30 -5.45 2.42 -3.76
C LEU A 30 -6.00 1.26 -4.58
N ASN A 31 -6.59 0.25 -3.92
CA ASN A 31 -7.18 -0.90 -4.61
C ASN A 31 -8.28 -0.49 -5.60
N GLN A 32 -9.16 0.43 -5.19
CA GLN A 32 -10.22 0.93 -6.07
C GLN A 32 -9.62 1.66 -7.28
N MET A 33 -8.65 2.56 -7.05
CA MET A 33 -8.02 3.31 -8.14
C MET A 33 -7.24 2.42 -9.12
N LEU A 34 -6.55 1.40 -8.62
CA LEU A 34 -5.85 0.42 -9.45
C LEU A 34 -6.82 -0.47 -10.23
N LEU A 35 -7.99 -0.78 -9.65
CA LEU A 35 -9.04 -1.50 -10.34
C LEU A 35 -9.64 -0.65 -11.48
N ASP A 36 -9.97 0.61 -11.19
CA ASP A 36 -10.60 1.52 -12.13
C ASP A 36 -9.70 1.85 -13.34
N ASP A 37 -8.37 1.89 -13.14
CA ASP A 37 -7.39 2.06 -14.23
C ASP A 37 -7.01 0.74 -14.94
N GLY A 38 -7.62 -0.37 -14.55
CA GLY A 38 -7.33 -1.70 -15.10
C GLY A 38 -5.90 -2.18 -14.81
N TRP A 39 -5.20 -1.58 -13.84
CA TRP A 39 -3.85 -1.98 -13.46
C TRP A 39 -3.80 -3.44 -13.02
N ILE A 40 -4.81 -3.88 -12.26
CA ILE A 40 -4.92 -5.27 -11.78
C ILE A 40 -4.88 -6.26 -12.94
N ASP A 41 -5.60 -5.97 -14.03
CA ASP A 41 -5.66 -6.88 -15.17
C ASP A 41 -4.38 -6.83 -16.01
N LYS A 42 -3.76 -5.65 -16.15
CA LYS A 42 -2.45 -5.51 -16.79
C LYS A 42 -1.38 -6.31 -16.03
N VAL A 43 -1.38 -6.29 -14.70
CA VAL A 43 -0.46 -7.09 -13.87
C VAL A 43 -0.74 -8.59 -14.00
N LYS A 44 -2.00 -9.02 -14.02
CA LYS A 44 -2.33 -10.44 -14.28
C LYS A 44 -1.82 -10.90 -15.63
N GLN A 45 -1.98 -10.09 -16.67
CA GLN A 45 -1.47 -10.40 -18.00
C GLN A 45 0.07 -10.51 -17.97
N LEU A 46 0.75 -9.53 -17.39
CA LEU A 46 2.20 -9.54 -17.26
C LEU A 46 2.70 -10.79 -16.53
N THR A 47 2.07 -11.17 -15.42
CA THR A 47 2.42 -12.39 -14.68
C THR A 47 2.24 -13.64 -15.54
N ARG A 48 1.16 -13.73 -16.32
CA ARG A 48 0.96 -14.87 -17.24
C ARG A 48 2.04 -14.93 -18.31
N GLU A 49 2.37 -13.80 -18.92
CA GLU A 49 3.44 -13.73 -19.91
C GLU A 49 4.79 -14.13 -19.31
N GLU A 50 5.10 -13.73 -18.08
CA GLU A 50 6.34 -14.11 -17.41
C GLU A 50 6.35 -15.60 -17.02
N MET A 51 5.21 -16.15 -16.61
CA MET A 51 5.05 -17.58 -16.35
C MET A 51 5.21 -18.43 -17.63
N GLU A 52 4.76 -17.93 -18.78
CA GLU A 52 4.91 -18.62 -20.07
C GLU A 52 6.33 -18.53 -20.61
N ARG A 53 7.07 -17.45 -20.29
CA ARG A 53 8.48 -17.26 -20.70
C ARG A 53 9.48 -17.94 -19.77
N SER A 54 9.13 -18.10 -18.49
CA SER A 54 10.02 -18.67 -17.48
C SER A 54 9.94 -20.19 -17.49
N ASP A 55 11.07 -20.87 -17.64
CA ASP A 55 11.17 -22.32 -17.40
C ASP A 55 10.96 -22.66 -15.91
N SER A 56 11.03 -21.67 -15.02
CA SER A 56 10.78 -21.83 -13.59
C SER A 56 9.34 -21.44 -13.23
N THR A 57 8.65 -22.34 -12.52
CA THR A 57 7.37 -22.09 -11.85
C THR A 57 7.55 -21.48 -10.46
N ASN A 58 8.77 -21.03 -10.12
CA ASN A 58 9.07 -20.50 -8.81
C ASN A 58 8.46 -19.10 -8.68
N PHE A 59 7.56 -18.97 -7.70
CA PHE A 59 6.86 -17.71 -7.42
C PHE A 59 7.80 -16.54 -7.15
N VAL A 60 8.91 -16.76 -6.43
CA VAL A 60 9.86 -15.69 -6.06
C VAL A 60 10.55 -15.14 -7.31
N ASP A 61 10.95 -16.02 -8.23
CA ASP A 61 11.60 -15.60 -9.48
C ASP A 61 10.65 -14.78 -10.35
N ILE A 62 9.41 -15.24 -10.49
CA ILE A 62 8.36 -14.54 -11.25
C ILE A 62 8.07 -13.17 -10.59
N LEU A 63 7.89 -13.16 -9.26
CA LEU A 63 7.62 -11.93 -8.52
C LEU A 63 8.73 -10.90 -8.71
N ASN A 64 10.01 -11.31 -8.58
CA ASN A 64 11.16 -10.43 -8.75
C ASN A 64 11.24 -9.78 -10.14
N LYS A 65 10.63 -10.40 -11.16
CA LYS A 65 10.57 -9.84 -12.52
C LYS A 65 9.32 -9.00 -12.76
N VAL A 66 8.19 -9.41 -12.19
CA VAL A 66 6.89 -8.75 -12.38
C VAL A 66 6.78 -7.49 -11.52
N GLU A 67 7.20 -7.53 -10.26
CA GLU A 67 7.01 -6.44 -9.30
C GLU A 67 7.60 -5.10 -9.78
N PRO A 68 8.85 -5.01 -10.26
CA PRO A 68 9.40 -3.74 -10.74
C PRO A 68 8.60 -3.15 -11.91
N GLN A 69 8.12 -4.01 -12.81
CA GLN A 69 7.30 -3.59 -13.94
C GLN A 69 5.91 -3.15 -13.48
N ALA A 70 5.27 -3.90 -12.59
CA ALA A 70 3.98 -3.56 -12.01
C ALA A 70 4.01 -2.19 -11.31
N LEU A 71 5.09 -1.89 -10.57
CA LEU A 71 5.29 -0.58 -9.93
C LEU A 71 5.42 0.57 -10.94
N ASN A 72 6.10 0.33 -12.06
CA ASN A 72 6.23 1.30 -13.15
C ASN A 72 4.91 1.50 -13.93
N MET A 73 4.03 0.50 -13.94
CA MET A 73 2.73 0.56 -14.59
C MET A 73 1.68 1.33 -13.79
N VAL A 74 1.93 1.66 -12.52
CA VAL A 74 1.05 2.54 -11.74
C VAL A 74 1.09 3.93 -12.36
N ASN A 75 -0.06 4.42 -12.81
CA ASN A 75 -0.15 5.73 -13.44
C ASN A 75 0.22 6.86 -12.46
N ASP A 76 0.67 7.99 -13.01
CA ASP A 76 1.15 9.13 -12.21
C ASP A 76 0.06 9.78 -11.36
N LYS A 77 -1.20 9.76 -11.83
CA LYS A 77 -2.34 10.30 -11.09
C LYS A 77 -2.55 9.52 -9.79
N THR A 78 -2.70 8.21 -9.87
CA THR A 78 -2.86 7.30 -8.72
C THR A 78 -1.68 7.44 -7.77
N ARG A 79 -0.45 7.43 -8.29
CA ARG A 79 0.76 7.64 -7.48
C ARG A 79 0.70 8.96 -6.73
N THR A 80 0.37 10.05 -7.43
CA THR A 80 0.35 11.41 -6.86
C THR A 80 -0.73 11.56 -5.78
N GLU A 81 -1.94 11.10 -6.05
CA GLU A 81 -3.07 11.19 -5.11
C GLU A 81 -2.80 10.39 -3.84
N ILE A 82 -2.31 9.17 -3.97
CA ILE A 82 -2.00 8.31 -2.81
C ILE A 82 -0.84 8.90 -2.00
N LEU A 83 0.22 9.41 -2.65
CA LEU A 83 1.31 10.09 -1.95
C LEU A 83 0.84 11.34 -1.23
N GLN A 84 -0.10 12.09 -1.80
CA GLN A 84 -0.69 13.26 -1.14
C GLN A 84 -1.44 12.85 0.13
N THR A 85 -2.27 11.80 0.07
CA THR A 85 -2.97 11.27 1.25
C THR A 85 -2.01 10.76 2.34
N ILE A 86 -0.88 10.15 1.97
CA ILE A 86 0.15 9.74 2.93
C ILE A 86 0.78 10.96 3.60
N LYS A 87 1.12 12.00 2.83
CA LYS A 87 1.71 13.23 3.37
C LYS A 87 0.78 13.91 4.37
N GLU A 88 -0.51 14.01 4.05
CA GLU A 88 -1.52 14.58 4.94
C GLU A 88 -1.58 13.83 6.27
N PHE A 89 -1.65 12.50 6.23
CA PHE A 89 -1.64 11.68 7.44
C PHE A 89 -0.36 11.84 8.27
N LEU A 90 0.81 11.89 7.63
CA LEU A 90 2.08 12.06 8.33
C LEU A 90 2.18 13.45 8.98
N ASN A 91 1.66 14.48 8.32
CA ASN A 91 1.60 15.83 8.89
C ASN A 91 0.68 15.92 10.12
N ASP A 92 -0.37 15.10 10.18
CA ASP A 92 -1.26 15.03 11.35
C ASP A 92 -0.61 14.33 12.56
N ILE A 93 0.36 13.44 12.32
CA ILE A 93 1.06 12.69 13.39
C ILE A 93 2.31 13.42 13.88
N VAL A 94 3.02 14.07 12.95
CA VAL A 94 4.21 14.85 13.28
C VAL A 94 3.75 16.25 13.69
N GLU A 95 3.40 16.43 14.97
CA GLU A 95 3.35 17.76 15.58
C GLU A 95 4.75 18.39 15.44
N VAL A 96 4.91 19.35 14.52
CA VAL A 96 6.09 20.23 14.47
C VAL A 96 5.86 21.42 15.39
#